data_AF-A0A1X0SWK8-F1
#
_entry.id   AF-A0A1X0SWK8-F1
#
_cell.length_a   1.000
_cell.length_b   1.000
_cell.length_c   1.000
_cell.angle_alpha   90.00
_cell.angle_beta   90.00
_cell.angle_gamma   90.00
#
_symmetry.space_group_name_H-M   'P 1'
#
loop_
_entity.id
_entity.type
_entity.pdbx_description
1 polymer ?
#
loop_
_entity_poly.entity_id
_entity_poly.type
_entity_poly.pdbx_seq_one_letter_code
_entity_poly.pdbx_strand_id
1 'polypeptide(L)' 'MDLVRIIIAILLPPLGVFLQVGLGKHFWINVVLTLFGYIPGIVHAIWVIAKY' A
#
# COMPACT_ATOMS: atom_id res chain seq x y z
N MET A 1 13.93 -1.69 7.67
CA MET A 1 13.55 -2.15 6.31
C MET A 1 12.38 -1.32 5.76
N ASP A 2 12.17 -0.13 6.32
CA ASP A 2 10.90 0.59 6.21
C ASP A 2 10.99 1.75 5.22
N LEU A 3 12.18 2.36 5.06
CA LEU A 3 12.37 3.47 4.14
C LEU A 3 12.12 3.08 2.68
N VAL A 4 12.62 1.92 2.25
CA VAL A 4 12.42 1.41 0.88
C VAL A 4 10.94 1.09 0.64
N ARG A 5 10.25 0.51 1.62
CA ARG A 5 8.81 0.23 1.54
C ARG A 5 7.97 1.50 1.50
N ILE A 6 8.34 2.53 2.27
CA ILE A 6 7.67 3.83 2.27
C ILE A 6 7.84 4.52 0.91
N ILE A 7 9.05 4.52 0.34
CA ILE A 7 9.31 5.07 -1.01
C ILE A 7 8.48 4.33 -2.05
N ILE A 8 8.45 2.99 -2.00
CA ILE A 8 7.66 2.17 -2.93
C ILE A 8 6.16 2.38 -2.72
N ALA A 9 5.68 2.54 -1.49
CA ALA A 9 4.26 2.79 -1.19
C ALA A 9 3.79 4.17 -1.69
N ILE A 10 4.69 5.15 -1.77
CA ILE A 10 4.39 6.49 -2.29
C ILE A 10 4.45 6.53 -3.82
N LEU A 11 5.27 5.69 -4.46
CA LEU A 11 5.35 5.59 -5.93
C LEU A 11 4.30 4.64 -6.51
N LEU A 12 4.04 3.55 -5.80
CA LEU A 12 3.17 2.47 -6.22
C LEU A 12 2.56 1.81 -4.96
N PRO A 13 1.48 2.41 -4.41
CA PRO A 13 0.82 1.98 -3.17
C PRO A 13 0.55 0.47 -3.06
N PRO A 14 0.04 -0.21 -4.11
CA PRO A 14 -0.21 -1.64 -4.01
C PRO A 14 1.06 -2.50 -3.94
N LEU A 15 2.20 -2.04 -4.46
CA LEU A 15 3.48 -2.74 -4.27
C LEU A 15 3.97 -2.65 -2.83
N GLY A 16 3.83 -1.48 -2.19
CA GLY A 16 4.18 -1.31 -0.78
C GLY A 16 3.37 -2.24 0.12
N VAL A 17 2.06 -2.34 -0.11
CA VAL A 17 1.17 -3.27 0.60
C VAL A 17 1.48 -4.72 0.26
N PHE A 18 1.71 -5.07 -1.00
CA PHE A 18 2.07 -6.43 -1.39
C PHE A 18 3.34 -6.92 -0.68
N LEU A 19 4.35 -6.06 -0.56
CA LEU A 19 5.57 -6.40 0.16
C LEU A 19 5.35 -6.55 1.67
N GLN A 20 4.34 -5.88 2.26
CA GLN A 20 4.00 -5.98 3.69
C GLN A 20 3.19 -7.24 4.02
N VAL A 21 2.12 -7.49 3.27
CA VAL A 21 1.10 -8.49 3.61
C VAL A 21 0.86 -9.54 2.52
N GLY A 22 1.62 -9.50 1.42
CA GLY A 22 1.47 -10.40 0.27
C GLY A 22 0.22 -10.14 -0.57
N LEU A 23 -0.20 -11.16 -1.34
CA LEU A 23 -1.44 -11.17 -2.13
C LEU A 23 -2.67 -11.44 -1.25
N GLY A 24 -2.91 -10.56 -0.28
CA GLY A 24 -4.06 -10.62 0.63
C GLY A 24 -5.23 -9.72 0.23
N LYS A 25 -6.28 -9.72 1.06
CA LYS A 25 -7.42 -8.79 0.93
C LYS A 25 -6.98 -7.32 0.93
N HIS A 26 -5.99 -6.97 1.76
CA HIS A 26 -5.44 -5.62 1.84
C HIS A 26 -4.77 -5.15 0.54
N PHE A 27 -4.11 -6.05 -0.19
CA PHE A 27 -3.54 -5.73 -1.50
C PHE A 27 -4.64 -5.35 -2.50
N TRP A 28 -5.67 -6.19 -2.62
CA TRP A 28 -6.80 -5.92 -3.53
C TRP A 28 -7.58 -4.67 -3.16
N ILE A 29 -7.79 -4.42 -1.87
CA ILE A 29 -8.40 -3.18 -1.38
C ILE A 29 -7.56 -1.97 -1.79
N ASN A 30 -6.23 -2.04 -1.62
CA ASN A 30 -5.34 -0.96 -2.03
C ASN A 30 -5.39 -0.74 -3.55
N VAL A 31 -5.37 -1.79 -4.37
CA VAL A 31 -5.51 -1.70 -5.84
C VAL A 31 -6.79 -0.97 -6.23
N VAL A 32 -7.93 -1.33 -5.64
CA VAL A 32 -9.21 -0.67 -5.92
C VAL A 32 -9.19 0.78 -5.46
N LEU A 33 -8.69 1.07 -4.25
CA LEU A 33 -8.53 2.43 -3.74
C LEU A 33 -7.67 3.28 -4.68
N THR A 34 -6.53 2.75 -5.13
CA THR A 34 -5.61 3.44 -6.04
C THR A 34 -6.25 3.73 -7.40
N LEU A 35 -7.12 2.84 -7.89
CA LEU A 35 -7.90 3.04 -9.12
C LEU A 35 -8.99 4.11 -8.97
N PHE A 36 -9.67 4.17 -7.82
CA PHE A 36 -10.69 5.20 -7.52
C PHE A 36 -10.07 6.55 -7.11
N GLY A 37 -8.81 6.56 -6.69
CA GLY A 37 -8.07 7.76 -6.37
C GLY A 37 -6.69 7.44 -5.79
N TYR A 38 -5.65 8.12 -6.26
CA TYR A 38 -4.28 7.85 -5.80
C TYR A 38 -4.08 8.11 -4.30
N ILE A 39 -4.66 9.20 -3.79
CA ILE A 39 -4.56 9.62 -2.40
C ILE A 39 -5.08 8.57 -1.41
N PRO A 40 -6.32 8.05 -1.54
CA PRO A 40 -6.81 7.04 -0.60
C PRO A 40 -6.03 5.71 -0.67
N GLY A 41 -5.43 5.37 -1.82
CA GLY A 41 -4.50 4.24 -1.94
C GLY A 41 -3.23 4.42 -1.09
N ILE A 42 -2.62 5.62 -1.12
CA ILE A 42 -1.46 5.96 -0.29
C ILE A 42 -1.80 5.89 1.20
N VAL A 43 -2.92 6.50 1.62
CA VAL A 43 -3.33 6.49 3.04
C VAL A 43 -3.52 5.06 3.53
N HIS A 44 -4.19 4.21 2.75
CA HIS A 44 -4.36 2.80 3.09
C HIS A 44 -3.01 2.05 3.13
N ALA A 45 -2.10 2.34 2.19
CA ALA A 45 -0.78 1.70 2.17
C ALA A 45 0.04 2.04 3.41
N ILE A 46 0.09 3.32 3.79
CA ILE A 46 0.77 3.78 5.00
C ILE A 46 0.14 3.17 6.25
N TRP A 47 -1.19 3.11 6.33
CA TRP A 47 -1.89 2.49 7.46
C TRP A 47 -1.57 1.00 7.59
N VAL A 48 -1.50 0.26 6.48
CA VAL A 48 -1.10 -1.15 6.49
C VAL A 48 0.35 -1.31 6.92
N ILE A 49 1.27 -0.49 6.41
CA ILE A 49 2.70 -0.55 6.80
C ILE A 49 2.91 -0.18 8.27
N ALA A 50 2.14 0.78 8.80
CA ALA A 50 2.23 1.19 10.21
C ALA A 50 1.59 0.17 11.17
N LYS A 51 0.62 -0.62 10.69
CA LYS A 51 -0.13 -1.57 11.52
C LYS A 51 0.54 -2.95 11.62
N TYR A 52 1.30 -3.36 10.61
CA TYR A 52 1.93 -4.68 10.50
C TYR A 52 3.45 -4.56 10.56
#